data_AF-A0AAN9C2K0-F1
#
_entry.id   AF-A0AAN9C2K0-F1
#
_cell.length_a   1.000
_cell.length_b   1.000
_cell.length_c   1.000
_cell.angle_alpha   90.00
_cell.angle_beta   90.00
_cell.angle_gamma   90.00
#
_symmetry.space_group_name_H-M   'P 1'
#
loop_
_entity.id
_entity.type
_entity.pdbx_description
1 polymer ?
#
loop_
_entity_poly.entity_id
_entity_poly.type
_entity_poly.pdbx_seq_one_letter_code
_entity_poly.pdbx_strand_id
1 'polypeptide(L)' 'MKYLAVLCFIGALLNLTAGAPAVEIEGCLYKGVEYPAGSTYKQDCNTCHCSGNNLGVCTLMACISVDQIGPL' A
#
# COMPACT_ATOMS: atom_id res chain seq x y z
N MET A 1 3.23 -12.13 -45.84
CA MET A 1 3.48 -10.71 -45.47
C MET A 1 2.30 -10.05 -44.77
N LYS A 2 1.08 -10.03 -45.34
CA LYS A 2 -0.12 -9.43 -44.70
C LYS A 2 -0.51 -10.06 -43.36
N TYR A 3 -0.57 -11.40 -43.30
CA TYR A 3 -0.88 -12.12 -42.06
C TYR A 3 0.22 -11.97 -40.99
N LEU A 4 1.48 -11.86 -41.40
CA LEU A 4 2.61 -11.70 -40.48
C LEU A 4 2.53 -10.38 -39.70
N ALA A 5 2.16 -9.27 -40.38
CA ALA A 5 1.91 -8.00 -39.71
C ALA A 5 0.67 -8.06 -38.80
N VAL A 6 -0.42 -8.69 -39.26
CA VAL A 6 -1.68 -8.84 -38.49
C VAL A 6 -1.47 -9.65 -37.21
N LEU A 7 -0.64 -10.70 -37.24
CA LEU A 7 -0.28 -11.49 -36.06
C LEU A 7 0.52 -10.69 -35.02
N CYS A 8 1.41 -9.79 -35.47
CA CYS A 8 2.13 -8.89 -34.57
C CYS A 8 1.21 -7.88 -33.87
N PHE A 9 0.19 -7.36 -34.57
CA PHE A 9 -0.77 -6.42 -33.99
C PHE A 9 -1.73 -7.09 -32.99
N ILE A 10 -2.18 -8.32 -33.27
CA ILE A 10 -3.01 -9.09 -32.33
C ILE A 10 -2.19 -9.48 -31.09
N GLY A 11 -0.91 -9.82 -31.25
CA GLY A 11 0.02 -10.10 -30.15
C GLY A 11 0.23 -8.89 -29.23
N ALA A 12 0.20 -7.66 -29.76
CA ALA A 12 0.28 -6.44 -28.95
C ALA A 12 -1.00 -6.16 -28.14
N LEU A 13 -2.17 -6.53 -28.66
CA LEU A 13 -3.46 -6.38 -27.97
C LEU A 13 -3.67 -7.44 -26.88
N LEU A 14 -3.09 -8.63 -27.02
CA LEU A 14 -3.12 -9.68 -25.98
C LEU A 14 -2.24 -9.36 -24.76
N ASN A 15 -1.33 -8.38 -24.87
CA ASN A 15 -0.49 -7.94 -23.75
C ASN A 15 -1.16 -6.89 -22.84
N LEU A 16 -2.42 -6.50 -23.10
CA LEU A 16 -3.17 -5.57 -22.24
C LEU A 16 -3.94 -6.30 -21.11
N THR A 17 -3.32 -7.29 -20.46
CA THR A 17 -3.86 -7.93 -19.24
C THR A 17 -2.85 -8.09 -18.11
N ALA A 18 -1.67 -7.50 -18.22
CA ALA A 18 -0.82 -7.32 -17.05
C ALA A 18 -1.31 -6.09 -16.29
N GLY A 19 -2.32 -6.27 -15.43
CA GLY A 19 -2.56 -5.34 -14.34
C GLY A 19 -1.22 -5.05 -13.65
N ALA A 20 -0.99 -3.80 -13.26
CA ALA A 20 0.20 -3.38 -12.53
C ALA A 20 0.58 -4.44 -11.47
N PRO A 21 1.88 -4.72 -11.24
CA PRO A 21 2.26 -5.73 -10.26
C PRO A 21 1.51 -5.43 -8.97
N ALA A 22 0.72 -6.38 -8.50
CA ALA A 22 0.21 -6.34 -7.14
C ALA A 22 1.48 -6.31 -6.28
N VAL A 23 1.82 -5.13 -5.75
CA VAL A 23 2.96 -5.00 -4.87
C VAL A 23 2.60 -5.83 -3.64
N GLU A 24 3.14 -7.04 -3.55
CA GLU A 24 3.04 -7.89 -2.38
C GLU A 24 3.92 -7.27 -1.29
N ILE A 25 3.37 -6.29 -0.58
CA ILE A 25 4.05 -5.69 0.56
C ILE A 25 3.97 -6.70 1.71
N GLU A 26 5.08 -7.42 1.94
CA GLU A 26 5.32 -8.28 3.12
C GLU A 26 5.57 -7.41 4.39
N GLY A 27 4.75 -6.38 4.57
CA GLY A 27 4.93 -5.30 5.53
C GLY A 27 3.68 -4.46 5.60
N CYS A 28 3.80 -3.22 6.07
CA CYS A 28 2.69 -2.29 6.23
C CYS A 28 3.01 -0.97 5.54
N LEU A 29 2.09 -0.46 4.73
CA LEU A 29 2.17 0.86 4.13
C LEU A 29 1.33 1.82 4.97
N TYR A 30 1.99 2.72 5.71
CA TYR A 30 1.33 3.74 6.51
C TYR A 30 1.82 5.13 6.13
N LYS A 31 0.89 6.01 5.73
CA LYS A 31 1.16 7.37 5.21
C LYS A 31 2.25 7.40 4.12
N GLY A 32 2.27 6.38 3.26
CA GLY A 32 3.25 6.26 2.17
C GLY A 32 4.63 5.75 2.58
N VAL A 33 4.80 5.36 3.85
CA VAL A 33 6.03 4.75 4.37
C VAL A 33 5.81 3.25 4.55
N GLU A 34 6.75 2.45 4.05
CA GLU A 34 6.75 1.01 4.24
C GLU A 34 7.44 0.63 5.56
N TYR A 35 6.79 -0.24 6.31
CA TYR A 35 7.25 -0.80 7.57
C TYR A 35 7.38 -2.32 7.43
N PRO A 36 8.56 -2.92 7.68
CA PRO A 36 8.72 -4.37 7.60
C PRO A 36 7.80 -5.13 8.56
N ALA A 37 7.40 -6.35 8.22
CA ALA A 37 6.75 -7.25 9.17
C ALA A 37 7.60 -7.41 10.45
N GLY A 38 6.95 -7.42 11.61
CA GLY A 38 7.59 -7.45 12.92
C GLY A 38 8.02 -6.08 13.47
N SER A 39 8.07 -5.05 12.63
CA SER A 39 8.43 -3.69 13.08
C SER A 39 7.29 -2.98 13.81
N THR A 40 7.61 -1.87 14.48
CA THR A 40 6.62 -1.00 15.13
C THR A 40 6.69 0.41 14.59
N TYR A 41 5.54 1.08 14.51
CA TYR A 41 5.42 2.47 14.08
C TYR A 41 4.36 3.23 14.89
N LYS A 42 4.32 4.55 14.72
CA LYS A 42 3.36 5.43 15.41
C LYS A 42 2.23 5.85 14.48
N GLN A 43 1.00 5.62 14.92
CA GLN A 43 -0.21 6.21 14.35
C GLN A 43 -0.78 7.20 15.37
N ASP A 44 -0.49 8.48 15.16
CA ASP A 44 -0.71 9.53 16.14
C ASP A 44 -0.02 9.17 17.46
N CYS A 45 -0.76 9.09 18.56
CA CYS A 45 -0.21 8.64 19.84
C CYS A 45 -0.07 7.11 19.93
N ASN A 46 -0.85 6.35 19.16
CA ASN A 46 -0.91 4.90 19.21
C ASN A 46 0.36 4.24 18.68
N THR A 47 0.76 3.14 19.32
CA THR A 47 1.84 2.28 18.83
C THR A 47 1.22 1.13 18.06
N CYS A 48 1.70 0.90 16.84
CA CYS A 48 1.28 -0.18 15.97
C CYS A 48 2.41 -1.19 15.79
N HIS A 49 2.07 -2.48 15.77
CA HIS A 49 2.94 -3.57 15.35
C HIS A 49 2.51 -4.05 13.96
N CYS A 50 3.45 -4.07 13.01
CA CYS A 50 3.17 -4.56 11.67
C CYS A 50 3.20 -6.09 11.65
N SER A 51 2.05 -6.73 11.41
CA SER A 51 1.93 -8.19 11.30
C SER A 51 2.22 -8.72 9.88
N GLY A 52 2.47 -7.83 8.90
CA GLY A 52 2.62 -8.15 7.48
C GLY A 52 1.32 -8.05 6.70
N ASN A 53 1.36 -8.20 5.37
CA ASN A 53 0.19 -8.13 4.47
C ASN A 53 -0.67 -6.87 4.68
N ASN A 54 -0.02 -5.74 4.91
CA ASN A 54 -0.62 -4.46 5.23
C ASN A 54 -1.50 -4.43 6.50
N LEU A 55 -1.29 -5.36 7.43
CA LEU A 55 -2.01 -5.45 8.70
C LEU A 55 -1.18 -4.88 9.87
N GLY A 56 -1.56 -3.68 10.34
CA GLY A 56 -1.05 -3.09 11.57
C GLY A 56 -1.98 -3.32 12.76
N VAL A 57 -1.46 -3.85 13.87
CA VAL A 57 -2.20 -4.03 15.13
C VAL A 57 -1.78 -2.93 16.10
N CYS A 58 -2.70 -2.05 16.48
CA CYS A 58 -2.39 -0.84 17.24
C CYS A 58 -3.01 -0.84 18.65
N THR A 59 -2.39 -0.10 19.57
CA THR A 59 -3.02 0.31 20.82
C THR A 59 -4.26 1.19 20.57
N LEU A 60 -5.12 1.34 21.57
CA LEU A 60 -6.34 2.17 21.51
C LEU A 60 -6.31 3.29 22.57
N MET A 61 -5.38 4.22 22.43
CA MET A 61 -5.30 5.43 23.25
C MET A 61 -6.12 6.55 22.62
N ALA A 62 -6.79 7.34 23.46
CA ALA A 62 -7.41 8.59 23.05
C ALA A 62 -6.31 9.62 22.75
N CYS A 63 -6.12 9.94 21.47
CA CYS A 63 -5.13 10.94 21.04
C CYS A 63 -5.76 12.33 21.00
N ILE A 64 -5.08 13.31 21.56
CA ILE A 64 -5.46 14.72 21.46
C ILE A 64 -4.82 15.28 20.18
N SER A 65 -5.63 15.78 19.24
CA SER A 65 -5.10 16.61 18.15
C SER A 65 -5.17 18.09 18.55
N VAL A 66 -4.19 18.88 18.13
CA VAL A 66 -4.16 20.32 18.40
C VAL A 66 -5.41 21.01 17.81
N ASP A 67 -5.93 20.46 16.70
CA ASP A 67 -7.19 20.92 16.10
C ASP A 67 -8.41 20.71 17.00
N GLN A 68 -8.37 19.75 17.94
CA GLN A 68 -9.46 19.54 18.91
C GLN A 68 -9.43 20.55 20.08
N ILE A 69 -8.32 21.27 20.27
CA ILE A 69 -8.16 22.18 21.43
C ILE A 69 -8.75 23.57 21.13
N GLY A 70 -9.11 23.87 19.87
CA GLY A 70 -9.58 25.20 19.47
C GLY A 70 -8.50 26.27 19.55
N PRO A 71 -8.70 27.45 18.95
CA PRO A 71 -7.76 28.56 19.11
C PRO A 71 -7.77 29.01 20.58
N LEU A 72 -6.58 28.99 21.19
CA LEU A 72 -6.30 29.62 22.48
C LEU A 72 -6.63 31.12 22.45
#